data_AF-A0A1X7HA12-F1
#
_entry.id   AF-A0A1X7HA12-F1
#
_cell.length_a   1.000
_cell.length_b   1.000
_cell.length_c   1.000
_cell.angle_alpha   90.00
_cell.angle_beta   90.00
_cell.angle_gamma   90.00
#
_symmetry.space_group_name_H-M   'P 1'
#
loop_
_entity.id
_entity.type
_entity.pdbx_description
1 polymer ?
#
loop_
_entity_poly.entity_id
_entity_poly.type
_entity_poly.pdbx_seq_one_letter_code
_entity_poly.pdbx_strand_id
1 'polypeptide(L)'
;MDGEIGNKNAASGLKVKLKGVDHTIMDFRDLSYLKRGNYRQQAVYDVLAELQIMDLLQEFDPILVGTIPIGIDLPESDLDIICCVSDFKVFQKVITERLGSLHTLSFSSDPEKAPESLVVQFTYKDWLFELFAQPVPTVLQNGFRHMVVEHRILNILGEEARQNIISLKQSGVKTEPAFAKLLGIEGDPFQQLLLLSDWCEDELRTFLKNKIIGGLQDMNEKNQLIEQYSAWINFIKVLEEQKEDFWNQPLGEGKWSVRDVVSHIMKWDQYFFEEAIRKVSEGEELTVKHLDYNVFNEQAKQYGRTCSIQELVEQTKTYRQTLIDHIQSLSDEQYDKEYTDADGHPFQTAVFMKDFIWHDQHHMKQIQPLLNNQ
;
A
#
# COMPACT_ATOMS: atom_id res chain seq x y z
N MET A 1 10.64 73.12 -12.48
CA MET A 1 9.98 72.96 -11.18
C MET A 1 9.01 71.80 -11.34
N ASP A 2 9.51 70.64 -10.92
CA ASP A 2 8.85 69.66 -10.04
C ASP A 2 7.39 69.32 -10.37
N GLY A 3 6.98 68.09 -10.62
CA GLY A 3 7.57 66.79 -10.34
C GLY A 3 6.40 65.82 -10.12
N GLU A 4 6.57 64.59 -10.59
CA GLU A 4 6.04 63.32 -10.06
C GLU A 4 5.50 62.36 -11.11
N ILE A 5 6.08 61.17 -11.00
CA ILE A 5 5.90 59.96 -11.78
C ILE A 5 4.74 59.19 -11.16
N GLY A 6 3.80 58.71 -11.98
CA GLY A 6 2.70 57.87 -11.53
C GLY A 6 2.22 56.93 -12.63
N ASN A 7 3.05 55.94 -12.96
CA ASN A 7 2.68 54.82 -13.81
C ASN A 7 1.69 53.91 -13.05
N LYS A 8 0.46 53.73 -13.55
CA LYS A 8 -0.42 52.62 -13.17
C LYS A 8 -0.92 51.92 -14.42
N ASN A 9 -0.26 50.82 -14.72
CA ASN A 9 -0.63 49.82 -15.70
C ASN A 9 -1.99 49.17 -15.37
N ALA A 10 -2.66 48.79 -16.45
CA ALA A 10 -3.88 48.03 -16.53
C ALA A 10 -3.82 46.68 -15.78
N ALA A 11 -4.97 46.25 -15.25
CA ALA A 11 -5.34 44.84 -15.23
C ALA A 11 -6.87 44.74 -15.23
N SER A 12 -7.39 44.51 -16.43
CA SER A 12 -8.73 44.06 -16.76
C SER A 12 -9.11 42.83 -15.93
N GLY A 13 -10.34 42.83 -15.41
CA GLY A 13 -10.94 41.72 -14.69
C GLY A 13 -10.93 40.43 -15.50
N LEU A 14 -10.14 39.47 -15.03
CA LEU A 14 -10.22 38.07 -15.46
C LEU A 14 -11.40 37.43 -14.72
N LYS A 15 -12.59 37.43 -15.34
CA LYS A 15 -13.62 36.44 -15.01
C LYS A 15 -13.10 35.07 -15.46
N VAL A 16 -12.39 34.37 -14.57
CA VAL A 16 -12.13 32.95 -14.75
C VAL A 16 -13.46 32.24 -14.60
N LYS A 17 -14.04 31.83 -15.73
CA LYS A 17 -15.08 30.80 -15.73
C LYS A 17 -14.45 29.52 -15.21
N LEU A 18 -14.69 29.20 -13.94
CA LEU A 18 -14.49 27.85 -13.41
C LEU A 18 -15.35 26.91 -14.24
N LYS A 19 -14.72 26.16 -15.16
CA LYS A 19 -15.35 25.08 -15.88
C LYS A 19 -15.52 23.91 -14.91
N GLY A 20 -16.76 23.45 -14.75
CA GLY A 20 -17.11 22.14 -14.19
C GLY A 20 -16.72 21.95 -12.73
N VAL A 21 -17.55 22.44 -11.81
CA VAL A 21 -17.59 21.86 -10.46
C VAL A 21 -18.26 20.49 -10.62
N ASP A 22 -17.48 19.42 -10.52
CA ASP A 22 -18.02 18.08 -10.42
C ASP A 22 -18.82 17.99 -9.10
N HIS A 23 -20.04 17.48 -9.16
CA HIS A 23 -20.98 17.43 -8.02
C HIS A 23 -20.64 16.33 -7.00
N THR A 24 -19.38 15.89 -6.94
CA THR A 24 -18.89 14.72 -6.21
C THR A 24 -17.96 15.06 -5.03
N ILE A 25 -17.52 16.31 -4.87
CA ILE A 25 -16.65 16.73 -3.76
C ILE A 25 -17.51 17.06 -2.53
N MET A 26 -17.30 16.32 -1.44
CA MET A 26 -17.95 16.57 -0.15
C MET A 26 -17.59 17.97 0.38
N ASP A 27 -18.60 18.76 0.72
CA ASP A 27 -18.43 20.04 1.39
C ASP A 27 -18.48 19.85 2.91
N PHE A 28 -17.31 19.84 3.55
CA PHE A 28 -17.19 19.69 5.01
C PHE A 28 -17.69 20.89 5.81
N ARG A 29 -18.06 22.00 5.16
CA ARG A 29 -18.69 23.15 5.83
C ARG A 29 -20.18 22.92 6.07
N ASP A 30 -20.81 22.04 5.29
CA ASP A 30 -22.17 21.59 5.53
C ASP A 30 -22.18 20.31 6.36
N LEU A 31 -22.51 20.41 7.64
CA LEU A 31 -22.56 19.27 8.56
C LEU A 31 -23.69 18.25 8.24
N SER A 32 -24.49 18.45 7.19
CA SER A 32 -25.55 17.52 6.80
C SER A 32 -25.06 16.09 6.50
N TYR A 33 -23.78 15.92 6.14
CA TYR A 33 -23.19 14.59 5.93
C TYR A 33 -23.16 13.74 7.21
N LEU A 34 -23.00 14.36 8.39
CA LEU A 34 -22.96 13.65 9.66
C LEU A 34 -24.27 12.92 9.98
N LYS A 35 -25.42 13.49 9.55
CA LYS A 35 -26.75 12.87 9.72
C LYS A 35 -26.89 11.52 9.02
N ARG A 36 -26.14 11.33 7.94
CA ARG A 36 -26.16 10.13 7.11
C ARG A 36 -24.96 9.22 7.37
N GLY A 37 -24.08 9.65 8.27
CA GLY A 37 -22.87 8.94 8.66
C GLY A 37 -23.12 7.75 9.58
N ASN A 38 -22.05 7.21 10.14
CA ASN A 38 -22.12 6.17 11.17
C ASN A 38 -22.75 6.69 12.48
N TYR A 39 -22.99 5.80 13.44
CA TYR A 39 -23.65 6.18 14.70
C TYR A 39 -22.91 7.26 15.50
N ARG A 40 -21.57 7.30 15.42
CA ARG A 40 -20.75 8.34 16.08
C ARG A 40 -20.89 9.67 15.37
N GLN A 41 -20.85 9.70 14.05
CA GLN A 41 -21.09 10.91 13.25
C GLN A 41 -22.47 11.50 13.52
N GLN A 42 -23.51 10.66 13.61
CA GLN A 42 -24.86 11.10 13.97
C GLN A 42 -24.91 11.66 15.41
N ALA A 43 -24.27 10.99 16.37
CA ALA A 43 -24.18 11.48 17.75
C ALA A 43 -23.44 12.83 17.83
N VAL A 44 -22.38 13.03 17.04
CA VAL A 44 -21.70 14.32 16.95
C VAL A 44 -22.61 15.39 16.36
N TYR A 45 -23.37 15.08 15.32
CA TYR A 45 -24.33 16.04 14.76
C TYR A 45 -25.32 16.52 15.82
N ASP A 46 -25.89 15.60 16.60
CA ASP A 46 -26.85 15.92 17.66
C ASP A 46 -26.23 16.81 18.74
N VAL A 47 -25.00 16.49 19.16
CA VAL A 47 -24.28 17.26 20.19
C VAL A 47 -23.90 18.66 19.70
N LEU A 48 -23.43 18.80 18.46
CA LEU A 48 -23.11 20.10 17.87
C LEU A 48 -24.36 20.97 17.75
N ALA A 49 -25.50 20.37 17.37
CA ALA A 49 -26.78 21.07 17.24
C ALA A 49 -27.35 21.49 18.61
N GLU A 50 -27.24 20.62 19.62
CA GLU A 50 -27.70 20.91 21.00
C GLU A 50 -26.89 22.03 21.65
N LEU A 51 -25.57 22.05 21.45
CA LEU A 51 -24.71 23.14 21.91
C LEU A 51 -24.84 24.41 21.08
N GLN A 52 -25.41 24.33 19.87
CA GLN A 52 -25.41 25.40 18.87
C GLN A 52 -24.00 25.98 18.64
N ILE A 53 -22.96 25.13 18.77
CA ILE A 53 -21.57 25.59 18.84
C ILE A 53 -21.09 26.20 17.52
N MET A 54 -21.57 25.67 16.38
CA MET A 54 -21.21 26.21 15.07
C MET A 54 -21.82 27.59 14.83
N ASP A 55 -23.05 27.84 15.31
CA ASP A 55 -23.69 29.16 15.23
C ASP A 55 -23.00 30.16 16.16
N LEU A 56 -22.63 29.72 17.37
CA LEU A 56 -21.87 30.51 18.34
C LEU A 56 -20.53 30.97 17.75
N LEU A 57 -19.85 30.07 17.03
CA LEU A 57 -18.54 30.32 16.44
C LEU A 57 -18.61 30.93 15.04
N GLN A 58 -19.79 31.19 14.47
CA GLN A 58 -19.98 31.54 13.06
C GLN A 58 -19.10 32.71 12.58
N GLU A 59 -18.91 33.73 13.42
CA GLU A 59 -18.08 34.91 13.11
C GLU A 59 -16.59 34.56 12.91
N PHE A 60 -16.15 33.39 13.38
CA PHE A 60 -14.79 32.86 13.29
C PHE A 60 -14.63 31.77 12.23
N ASP A 61 -15.62 31.59 11.35
CA ASP A 61 -15.63 30.62 10.24
C ASP A 61 -15.31 29.17 10.66
N PRO A 62 -16.11 28.57 11.56
CA PRO A 62 -15.78 27.32 12.22
C PRO A 62 -15.88 26.13 11.26
N ILE A 63 -14.93 25.21 11.35
CA ILE A 63 -14.99 23.93 10.62
C ILE A 63 -14.68 22.79 11.59
N LEU A 64 -15.56 21.79 11.62
CA LEU A 64 -15.29 20.51 12.29
C LEU A 64 -14.23 19.75 11.49
N VAL A 65 -13.11 19.41 12.14
CA VAL A 65 -12.00 18.68 11.53
C VAL A 65 -11.69 17.39 12.29
N GLY A 66 -10.66 16.69 11.86
CA GLY A 66 -10.19 15.48 12.51
C GLY A 66 -10.84 14.21 11.96
N THR A 67 -10.85 13.17 12.78
CA THR A 67 -11.05 11.80 12.27
C THR A 67 -12.51 11.35 12.23
N ILE A 68 -13.39 12.00 13.00
CA ILE A 68 -14.83 11.70 13.04
C ILE A 68 -15.53 12.14 11.75
N PRO A 69 -15.31 13.35 11.20
CA PRO A 69 -15.86 13.74 9.90
C PRO A 69 -15.66 12.72 8.79
N ILE A 70 -14.51 12.05 8.81
CA ILE A 70 -14.10 11.09 7.78
C ILE A 70 -14.25 9.64 8.25
N GLY A 71 -14.86 9.38 9.41
CA GLY A 71 -15.24 8.04 9.87
C GLY A 71 -14.08 7.07 10.09
N ILE A 72 -12.94 7.57 10.59
CA ILE A 72 -11.80 6.75 11.04
C ILE A 72 -11.47 6.99 12.52
N ASP A 73 -12.41 7.56 13.25
CA ASP A 73 -12.30 7.86 14.67
C ASP A 73 -12.30 6.61 15.55
N LEU A 74 -11.77 6.79 16.76
CA LEU A 74 -11.81 5.81 17.84
C LEU A 74 -12.72 6.31 18.97
N PRO A 75 -13.16 5.44 19.90
CA PRO A 75 -14.05 5.84 21.00
C PRO A 75 -13.58 7.07 21.78
N GLU A 76 -12.27 7.19 21.97
CA GLU A 76 -11.57 8.27 22.69
C GLU A 76 -11.26 9.51 21.84
N SER A 77 -11.63 9.54 20.56
CA SER A 77 -11.41 10.71 19.71
C SER A 77 -12.22 11.92 20.18
N ASP A 78 -11.55 13.07 20.18
CA ASP A 78 -12.06 14.40 20.48
C ASP A 78 -12.80 15.04 19.29
N LEU A 79 -13.46 16.17 19.57
CA LEU A 79 -14.15 17.02 18.61
C LEU A 79 -13.33 18.28 18.37
N ASP A 80 -12.53 18.24 17.31
CA ASP A 80 -11.73 19.38 16.86
C ASP A 80 -12.56 20.35 16.01
N ILE A 81 -12.61 21.61 16.43
CA ILE A 81 -13.18 22.70 15.63
C ILE A 81 -12.12 23.77 15.44
N ILE A 82 -11.74 24.01 14.19
CA ILE A 82 -10.82 25.09 13.85
C ILE A 82 -11.57 26.40 13.58
N CYS A 83 -10.94 27.52 13.92
CA CYS A 83 -11.48 28.87 13.77
C CYS A 83 -10.41 29.81 13.19
N CYS A 84 -10.85 30.76 12.36
CA CYS A 84 -10.04 31.88 11.89
C CYS A 84 -10.23 33.07 12.82
N VAL A 85 -9.20 33.40 13.60
CA VAL A 85 -9.27 34.40 14.66
C VAL A 85 -8.06 35.34 14.59
N SER A 86 -8.33 36.62 14.37
CA SER A 86 -7.28 37.66 14.40
C SER A 86 -7.13 38.34 15.77
N ASP A 87 -8.16 38.30 16.61
CA ASP A 87 -8.14 38.85 17.98
C ASP A 87 -8.54 37.78 19.00
N PHE A 88 -7.53 37.16 19.62
CA PHE A 88 -7.73 36.12 20.62
C PHE A 88 -8.43 36.61 21.88
N LYS A 89 -8.37 37.91 22.22
CA LYS A 89 -9.08 38.45 23.40
C LYS A 89 -10.57 38.49 23.16
N VAL A 90 -10.98 38.91 21.95
CA VAL A 90 -12.38 38.87 21.53
C VAL A 90 -12.89 37.45 21.53
N PHE A 91 -12.13 36.52 20.94
CA PHE A 91 -12.49 35.10 20.92
C PHE A 91 -12.64 34.53 22.34
N GLN A 92 -11.63 34.70 23.20
CA GLN A 92 -11.68 34.23 24.59
C GLN A 92 -12.87 34.81 25.37
N LYS A 93 -13.20 36.09 25.16
CA LYS A 93 -14.36 36.73 25.77
C LYS A 93 -15.67 36.07 25.30
N VAL A 94 -15.86 35.88 23.99
CA VAL A 94 -17.07 35.24 23.43
C VAL A 94 -17.24 33.83 23.99
N ILE A 95 -16.17 33.02 23.98
CA ILE A 95 -16.19 31.67 24.51
C ILE A 95 -16.51 31.66 26.01
N THR A 96 -15.86 32.51 26.80
CA THR A 96 -16.08 32.58 28.26
C THR A 96 -17.50 33.00 28.60
N GLU A 97 -18.05 34.01 27.92
CA GLU A 97 -19.40 34.50 28.15
C GLU A 97 -20.47 33.46 27.80
N ARG A 98 -20.23 32.65 26.78
CA ARG A 98 -21.22 31.70 26.26
C ARG A 98 -21.10 30.30 26.87
N LEU A 99 -19.89 29.83 27.14
CA LEU A 99 -19.61 28.46 27.61
C LEU A 99 -19.06 28.41 29.04
N GLY A 100 -18.45 29.48 29.54
CA GLY A 100 -17.71 29.45 30.81
C GLY A 100 -18.57 29.30 32.08
N SER A 101 -19.87 29.54 31.99
CA SER A 101 -20.81 29.24 33.09
C SER A 101 -21.33 27.79 33.06
N LEU A 102 -21.22 27.12 31.91
CA LEU A 102 -21.73 25.79 31.67
C LEU A 102 -20.64 24.73 31.77
N HIS A 103 -19.39 25.11 31.48
CA HIS A 103 -18.26 24.18 31.35
C HIS A 103 -16.99 24.75 31.99
N THR A 104 -16.15 23.86 32.50
CA THR A 104 -14.77 24.19 32.87
C THR A 104 -13.95 24.33 31.60
N LEU A 105 -13.51 25.55 31.31
CA LEU A 105 -12.70 25.87 30.14
C LEU A 105 -11.21 25.88 30.51
N SER A 106 -10.38 25.19 29.72
CA SER A 106 -8.94 25.39 29.72
C SER A 106 -8.54 26.25 28.51
N PHE A 107 -7.57 27.13 28.71
CA PHE A 107 -6.99 27.95 27.64
C PHE A 107 -5.49 27.73 27.60
N SER A 108 -4.96 27.44 26.42
CA SER A 108 -3.53 27.25 26.19
C SER A 108 -3.13 27.78 24.81
N SER A 109 -1.83 27.82 24.53
CA SER A 109 -1.30 28.05 23.19
C SER A 109 -0.51 26.81 22.75
N ASP A 110 -0.42 26.59 21.44
CA ASP A 110 0.35 25.48 20.87
C ASP A 110 1.31 26.01 19.79
N PRO A 111 2.51 26.49 20.20
CA PRO A 111 3.50 27.04 19.27
C PRO A 111 4.06 26.01 18.29
N GLU A 112 3.96 24.71 18.59
CA GLU A 112 4.39 23.63 17.71
C GLU A 112 3.42 23.45 16.54
N LYS A 113 2.11 23.53 16.80
CA LYS A 113 1.08 23.54 15.76
C LYS A 113 1.04 24.87 14.99
N ALA A 114 1.05 26.00 15.69
CA ALA A 114 1.09 27.32 15.08
C ALA A 114 1.64 28.40 16.04
N PRO A 115 2.56 29.28 15.59
CA PRO A 115 3.20 30.30 16.44
C PRO A 115 2.21 31.25 17.12
N GLU A 116 1.12 31.59 16.42
CA GLU A 116 0.05 32.44 16.93
C GLU A 116 -1.24 31.62 16.98
N SER A 117 -1.47 30.97 18.13
CA SER A 117 -2.64 30.12 18.35
C SER A 117 -3.21 30.26 19.76
N LEU A 118 -4.51 29.97 19.85
CA LEU A 118 -5.23 29.78 21.10
C LEU A 118 -6.02 28.48 21.01
N VAL A 119 -5.83 27.62 22.00
CA VAL A 119 -6.55 26.36 22.16
C VAL A 119 -7.50 26.49 23.34
N VAL A 120 -8.76 26.10 23.14
CA VAL A 120 -9.75 25.99 24.21
C VAL A 120 -10.21 24.56 24.30
N GLN A 121 -10.13 23.95 25.48
CA GLN A 121 -10.72 22.63 25.69
C GLN A 121 -11.80 22.68 26.75
N PHE A 122 -12.84 21.88 26.53
CA PHE A 122 -13.92 21.66 27.49
C PHE A 122 -14.59 20.32 27.22
N THR A 123 -15.32 19.81 28.20
CA THR A 123 -16.10 18.58 28.05
C THR A 123 -17.57 18.91 28.04
N TYR A 124 -18.30 18.28 27.12
CA TYR A 124 -19.75 18.31 27.09
C TYR A 124 -20.29 16.91 26.83
N LYS A 125 -21.09 16.41 27.78
CA LYS A 125 -21.45 14.99 27.88
C LYS A 125 -20.18 14.14 27.88
N ASP A 126 -20.10 13.15 27.00
CA ASP A 126 -18.95 12.25 26.88
C ASP A 126 -17.92 12.73 25.84
N TRP A 127 -18.09 13.94 25.28
CA TRP A 127 -17.21 14.47 24.25
C TRP A 127 -16.24 15.51 24.81
N LEU A 128 -14.96 15.31 24.51
CA LEU A 128 -13.92 16.33 24.66
C LEU A 128 -13.94 17.21 23.41
N PHE A 129 -14.13 18.51 23.60
CA PHE A 129 -14.03 19.52 22.54
C PHE A 129 -12.66 20.18 22.59
N GLU A 130 -12.04 20.36 21.43
CA GLU A 130 -10.86 21.21 21.22
C GLU A 130 -11.21 22.29 20.18
N LEU A 131 -11.23 23.56 20.61
CA LEU A 131 -11.35 24.70 19.71
C LEU A 131 -9.95 25.24 19.42
N PHE A 132 -9.54 25.20 18.16
CA PHE A 132 -8.24 25.69 17.72
C PHE A 132 -8.39 26.98 16.91
N ALA A 133 -7.87 28.08 17.44
CA ALA A 133 -7.97 29.40 16.85
C ALA A 133 -6.60 29.91 16.39
N GLN A 134 -6.52 30.42 15.15
CA GLN A 134 -5.33 31.07 14.60
C GLN A 134 -5.69 32.11 13.53
N PRO A 135 -4.81 33.06 13.18
CA PRO A 135 -5.10 34.11 12.20
C PRO A 135 -4.95 33.63 10.74
N VAL A 136 -5.43 32.42 10.45
CA VAL A 136 -5.36 31.78 9.13
C VAL A 136 -6.77 31.34 8.71
N PRO A 137 -7.22 31.61 7.47
CA PRO A 137 -8.51 31.11 6.98
C PRO A 137 -8.65 29.60 7.19
N THR A 138 -9.78 29.13 7.71
CA THR A 138 -9.95 27.72 8.16
C THR A 138 -9.68 26.70 7.06
N VAL A 139 -10.04 27.01 5.82
CA VAL A 139 -9.75 26.16 4.65
C VAL A 139 -8.25 26.05 4.29
N LEU A 140 -7.40 26.93 4.79
CA LEU A 140 -5.93 26.89 4.61
C LEU A 140 -5.20 26.29 5.80
N GLN A 141 -5.90 26.02 6.91
CA GLN A 141 -5.30 25.44 8.10
C GLN A 141 -4.99 23.95 7.89
N ASN A 142 -3.88 23.49 8.46
CA ASN A 142 -3.40 22.12 8.24
C ASN A 142 -4.43 21.06 8.66
N GLY A 143 -5.15 21.25 9.77
CA GLY A 143 -6.19 20.31 10.22
C GLY A 143 -7.28 20.06 9.16
N PHE A 144 -7.70 21.10 8.44
CA PHE A 144 -8.64 20.95 7.34
C PHE A 144 -8.01 20.28 6.11
N ARG A 145 -6.82 20.74 5.71
CA ARG A 145 -6.10 20.21 4.54
C ARG A 145 -5.81 18.71 4.67
N HIS A 146 -5.37 18.28 5.86
CA HIS A 146 -5.15 16.86 6.18
C HIS A 146 -6.44 16.05 6.09
N MET A 147 -7.49 16.47 6.79
CA MET A 147 -8.77 15.77 6.77
C MET A 147 -9.31 15.61 5.34
N VAL A 148 -9.21 16.66 4.50
CA VAL A 148 -9.67 16.62 3.11
C VAL A 148 -8.86 15.63 2.27
N VAL A 149 -7.52 15.64 2.35
CA VAL A 149 -6.71 14.70 1.57
C VAL A 149 -6.89 13.26 2.03
N GLU A 150 -6.98 13.03 3.34
CA GLU A 150 -7.25 11.72 3.93
C GLU A 150 -8.61 11.19 3.46
N HIS A 151 -9.66 12.03 3.46
CA HIS A 151 -10.96 11.66 2.93
C HIS A 151 -10.90 11.29 1.44
N ARG A 152 -10.20 12.09 0.64
CA ARG A 152 -10.02 11.83 -0.80
C ARG A 152 -9.32 10.50 -1.04
N ILE A 153 -8.27 10.20 -0.29
CA ILE A 153 -7.57 8.92 -0.34
C ILE A 153 -8.53 7.78 0.00
N LEU A 154 -9.26 7.87 1.12
CA LEU A 154 -10.22 6.83 1.54
C LEU A 154 -11.34 6.61 0.51
N ASN A 155 -11.83 7.67 -0.15
CA ASN A 155 -12.84 7.52 -1.19
C ASN A 155 -12.30 6.86 -2.46
N ILE A 156 -11.01 7.06 -2.77
CA ILE A 156 -10.36 6.41 -3.91
C ILE A 156 -10.05 4.94 -3.61
N LEU A 157 -9.55 4.64 -2.40
CA LEU A 157 -9.13 3.30 -1.99
C LEU A 157 -10.28 2.41 -1.51
N GLY A 158 -11.38 2.99 -1.06
CA GLY A 158 -12.57 2.28 -0.60
C GLY A 158 -12.52 1.83 0.86
N GLU A 159 -13.51 1.03 1.24
CA GLU A 159 -13.79 0.71 2.64
C GLU A 159 -12.73 -0.18 3.30
N GLU A 160 -12.05 -1.05 2.53
CA GLU A 160 -10.98 -1.89 3.05
C GLU A 160 -9.82 -1.05 3.60
N ALA A 161 -9.41 0.00 2.86
CA ALA A 161 -8.40 0.94 3.32
C ALA A 161 -8.84 1.68 4.59
N ARG A 162 -10.13 2.06 4.69
CA ARG A 162 -10.68 2.68 5.90
C ARG A 162 -10.53 1.77 7.11
N GLN A 163 -10.89 0.49 6.98
CA GLN A 163 -10.77 -0.47 8.07
C GLN A 163 -9.30 -0.73 8.44
N ASN A 164 -8.39 -0.75 7.47
CA ASN A 164 -6.96 -0.87 7.73
C ASN A 164 -6.42 0.32 8.54
N ILE A 165 -6.79 1.55 8.16
CA ILE A 165 -6.43 2.75 8.93
C ILE A 165 -6.99 2.68 10.36
N ILE A 166 -8.25 2.29 10.54
CA ILE A 166 -8.84 2.12 11.87
C ILE A 166 -8.06 1.07 12.68
N SER A 167 -7.72 -0.08 12.08
CA SER A 167 -6.95 -1.13 12.74
C SER A 167 -5.55 -0.65 13.15
N LEU A 168 -4.86 0.11 12.29
CA LEU A 168 -3.57 0.71 12.63
C LEU A 168 -3.70 1.68 13.79
N LYS A 169 -4.74 2.53 13.79
CA LYS A 169 -5.00 3.44 14.90
C LYS A 169 -5.29 2.72 16.21
N GLN A 170 -6.07 1.64 16.17
CA GLN A 170 -6.32 0.79 17.34
C GLN A 170 -5.04 0.16 17.91
N SER A 171 -4.01 -0.05 17.09
CA SER A 171 -2.69 -0.52 17.54
C SER A 171 -1.79 0.59 18.12
N GLY A 172 -2.29 1.83 18.21
CA GLY A 172 -1.57 2.98 18.76
C GLY A 172 -0.87 3.86 17.73
N VAL A 173 -1.05 3.60 16.43
CA VAL A 173 -0.47 4.42 15.35
C VAL A 173 -1.30 5.70 15.16
N LYS A 174 -0.66 6.86 15.09
CA LYS A 174 -1.37 8.13 14.80
C LYS A 174 -1.92 8.14 13.36
N THR A 175 -2.86 9.05 13.08
CA THR A 175 -3.57 9.12 11.78
C THR A 175 -2.62 9.26 10.59
N GLU A 176 -1.78 10.29 10.55
CA GLU A 176 -0.90 10.57 9.42
C GLU A 176 0.13 9.43 9.19
N PRO A 177 0.81 8.91 10.24
CA PRO A 177 1.64 7.71 10.09
C PRO A 177 0.89 6.47 9.59
N ALA A 178 -0.39 6.28 9.96
CA ALA A 178 -1.19 5.16 9.46
C ALA A 178 -1.41 5.27 7.95
N PHE A 179 -1.72 6.47 7.44
CA PHE A 179 -1.80 6.72 6.00
C PHE A 179 -0.46 6.55 5.30
N ALA A 180 0.64 7.06 5.87
CA ALA A 180 1.97 6.87 5.28
C ALA A 180 2.34 5.39 5.19
N LYS A 181 2.03 4.59 6.21
CA LYS A 181 2.24 3.13 6.21
C LYS A 181 1.38 2.44 5.15
N LEU A 182 0.10 2.79 5.05
CA LEU A 182 -0.80 2.25 4.02
C LEU A 182 -0.30 2.53 2.60
N LEU A 183 0.27 3.72 2.38
CA LEU A 183 0.68 4.19 1.05
C LEU A 183 2.15 3.92 0.72
N GLY A 184 2.91 3.33 1.64
CA GLY A 184 4.36 3.18 1.50
C GLY A 184 5.06 4.51 1.22
N ILE A 185 4.69 5.56 1.96
CA ILE A 185 5.28 6.89 1.89
C ILE A 185 6.45 6.97 2.87
N GLU A 186 7.62 7.34 2.38
CA GLU A 186 8.81 7.57 3.20
C GLU A 186 8.93 9.04 3.64
N GLY A 187 9.70 9.29 4.70
CA GLY A 187 9.91 10.61 5.26
C GLY A 187 8.85 11.00 6.30
N ASP A 188 8.65 12.31 6.48
CA ASP A 188 7.71 12.84 7.47
C ASP A 188 6.24 12.69 6.99
N PRO A 189 5.41 11.87 7.66
CA PRO A 189 4.04 11.59 7.21
C PRO A 189 3.17 12.84 7.08
N PHE A 190 3.36 13.79 8.00
CA PHE A 190 2.57 15.00 8.05
C PHE A 190 2.84 15.87 6.81
N GLN A 191 4.11 16.17 6.53
CA GLN A 191 4.48 16.95 5.34
C GLN A 191 4.08 16.26 4.04
N GLN A 192 4.24 14.93 3.95
CA GLN A 192 3.93 14.19 2.73
C GLN A 192 2.44 14.19 2.41
N LEU A 193 1.57 13.98 3.39
CA LEU A 193 0.12 14.07 3.17
C LEU A 193 -0.29 15.50 2.81
N LEU A 194 0.33 16.50 3.42
CA LEU A 194 0.05 17.90 3.09
C LEU A 194 0.38 18.24 1.63
N LEU A 195 1.48 17.69 1.09
CA LEU A 195 1.82 17.84 -0.33
C LEU A 195 0.74 17.23 -1.24
N LEU A 196 0.19 16.07 -0.88
CA LEU A 196 -0.90 15.43 -1.63
C LEU A 196 -2.21 16.25 -1.59
N SER A 197 -2.39 17.11 -0.58
CA SER A 197 -3.61 17.92 -0.46
C SER A 197 -3.79 18.90 -1.63
N ASP A 198 -2.68 19.34 -2.22
CA ASP A 198 -2.67 20.32 -3.31
C ASP A 198 -2.84 19.68 -4.70
N TRP A 199 -2.83 18.34 -4.78
CA TRP A 199 -2.91 17.62 -6.04
C TRP A 199 -4.35 17.59 -6.57
N CYS A 200 -4.51 17.61 -7.89
CA CYS A 200 -5.82 17.36 -8.49
C CYS A 200 -6.23 15.89 -8.32
N GLU A 201 -7.50 15.58 -8.62
CA GLU A 201 -8.02 14.22 -8.42
C GLU A 201 -7.34 13.19 -9.32
N ASP A 202 -7.00 13.54 -10.56
CA ASP A 202 -6.32 12.64 -11.50
C ASP A 202 -4.88 12.31 -11.06
N GLU A 203 -4.14 13.30 -10.56
CA GLU A 203 -2.79 13.11 -9.99
C GLU A 203 -2.83 12.18 -8.79
N LEU A 204 -3.76 12.44 -7.86
CA LEU A 204 -3.94 11.62 -6.66
C LEU A 204 -4.35 10.19 -7.03
N ARG A 205 -5.32 10.02 -7.94
CA ARG A 205 -5.74 8.69 -8.42
C ARG A 205 -4.59 7.93 -9.09
N THR A 206 -3.76 8.61 -9.87
CA THR A 206 -2.62 7.99 -10.56
C THR A 206 -1.58 7.50 -9.55
N PHE A 207 -1.24 8.33 -8.56
CA PHE A 207 -0.30 7.95 -7.51
C PHE A 207 -0.81 6.80 -6.65
N LEU A 208 -2.07 6.86 -6.21
CA LEU A 208 -2.68 5.80 -5.42
C LEU A 208 -2.75 4.50 -6.22
N LYS A 209 -3.12 4.56 -7.51
CA LYS A 209 -3.04 3.39 -8.40
C LYS A 209 -1.63 2.83 -8.43
N ASN A 210 -0.59 3.63 -8.64
CA ASN A 210 0.79 3.14 -8.69
C ASN A 210 1.26 2.52 -7.37
N LYS A 211 0.79 3.02 -6.21
CA LYS A 211 1.13 2.45 -4.89
C LYS A 211 0.38 1.15 -4.59
N ILE A 212 -0.92 1.09 -4.90
CA ILE A 212 -1.72 -0.13 -4.80
C ILE A 212 -1.21 -1.18 -5.79
N ILE A 213 -0.98 -0.79 -7.04
CA ILE A 213 -0.49 -1.65 -8.12
C ILE A 213 0.95 -2.07 -7.85
N GLY A 214 1.83 -1.24 -7.28
CA GLY A 214 3.17 -1.68 -6.87
C GLY A 214 3.13 -2.79 -5.81
N GLY A 215 2.45 -2.55 -4.68
CA GLY A 215 2.41 -3.56 -3.59
C GLY A 215 1.53 -4.79 -3.88
N LEU A 216 0.43 -4.64 -4.62
CA LEU A 216 -0.42 -5.77 -5.02
C LEU A 216 0.04 -6.43 -6.32
N GLN A 217 0.75 -5.77 -7.26
CA GLN A 217 1.39 -6.50 -8.37
C GLN A 217 2.49 -7.37 -7.83
N ASP A 218 3.36 -6.88 -6.95
CA ASP A 218 4.53 -7.68 -6.56
C ASP A 218 4.12 -8.91 -5.73
N MET A 219 3.15 -8.76 -4.81
CA MET A 219 2.61 -9.91 -4.06
C MET A 219 1.70 -10.82 -4.91
N ASN A 220 0.91 -10.29 -5.84
CA ASN A 220 0.07 -11.09 -6.75
C ASN A 220 0.94 -11.79 -7.82
N GLU A 221 1.97 -11.14 -8.33
CA GLU A 221 2.92 -11.69 -9.29
C GLU A 221 3.75 -12.80 -8.64
N LYS A 222 4.29 -12.60 -7.43
CA LYS A 222 4.97 -13.66 -6.69
C LYS A 222 4.07 -14.89 -6.53
N ASN A 223 2.82 -14.71 -6.12
CA ASN A 223 1.86 -15.81 -5.96
C ASN A 223 1.52 -16.48 -7.30
N GLN A 224 1.32 -15.71 -8.39
CA GLN A 224 1.08 -16.25 -9.73
C GLN A 224 2.29 -17.00 -10.28
N LEU A 225 3.50 -16.53 -10.02
CA LEU A 225 4.74 -17.21 -10.39
C LEU A 225 4.88 -18.50 -9.58
N ILE A 226 4.57 -18.50 -8.27
CA ILE A 226 4.57 -19.72 -7.45
C ILE A 226 3.57 -20.74 -8.00
N GLU A 227 2.35 -20.32 -8.31
CA GLU A 227 1.33 -21.20 -8.89
C GLU A 227 1.82 -21.81 -10.22
N GLN A 228 2.33 -20.99 -11.13
CA GLN A 228 2.88 -21.47 -12.40
C GLN A 228 4.08 -22.39 -12.22
N TYR A 229 4.97 -22.09 -11.27
CA TYR A 229 6.14 -22.92 -10.98
C TYR A 229 5.77 -24.27 -10.35
N SER A 230 4.68 -24.30 -9.57
CA SER A 230 4.11 -25.52 -8.99
C SER A 230 3.45 -26.44 -10.04
N ALA A 231 3.12 -25.92 -11.23
CA ALA A 231 2.50 -26.70 -12.29
C ALA A 231 3.38 -27.89 -12.73
N TRP A 232 4.71 -27.77 -12.61
CA TRP A 232 5.64 -28.88 -12.85
C TRP A 232 5.38 -30.07 -11.92
N ILE A 233 5.13 -29.85 -10.63
CA ILE A 233 4.80 -30.92 -9.67
C ILE A 233 3.55 -31.67 -10.12
N ASN A 234 2.51 -30.93 -10.56
CA ASN A 234 1.27 -31.53 -11.04
C ASN A 234 1.49 -32.32 -12.33
N PHE A 235 2.34 -31.83 -13.23
CA PHE A 235 2.71 -32.56 -14.43
C PHE A 235 3.44 -33.87 -14.11
N ILE A 236 4.38 -33.84 -13.16
CA ILE A 236 5.09 -35.04 -12.70
C ILE A 236 4.14 -36.08 -12.11
N LYS A 237 3.11 -35.67 -11.35
CA LYS A 237 2.07 -36.59 -10.86
C LYS A 237 1.33 -37.31 -11.99
N VAL A 238 1.09 -36.63 -13.12
CA VAL A 238 0.49 -37.27 -14.32
C VAL A 238 1.46 -38.26 -14.97
N LEU A 239 2.75 -37.92 -15.03
CA LEU A 239 3.77 -38.82 -15.58
C LEU A 239 4.01 -40.05 -14.70
N GLU A 240 3.83 -39.92 -13.38
CA GLU A 240 4.00 -41.00 -12.39
C GLU A 240 3.06 -42.19 -12.66
N GLU A 241 1.88 -41.95 -13.23
CA GLU A 241 0.92 -42.99 -13.60
C GLU A 241 1.34 -43.79 -14.86
N GLN A 242 2.37 -43.34 -15.57
CA GLN A 242 2.81 -43.92 -16.83
C GLN A 242 3.79 -45.08 -16.61
N LYS A 243 3.75 -46.06 -17.51
CA LYS A 243 4.66 -47.21 -17.50
C LYS A 243 6.09 -46.82 -17.86
N GLU A 244 7.05 -47.65 -17.47
CA GLU A 244 8.47 -47.40 -17.71
C GLU A 244 8.84 -47.19 -19.19
N ASP A 245 8.17 -47.88 -20.12
CA ASP A 245 8.40 -47.68 -21.55
C ASP A 245 8.13 -46.24 -22.01
N PHE A 246 7.11 -45.58 -21.44
CA PHE A 246 6.82 -44.17 -21.71
C PHE A 246 7.95 -43.26 -21.20
N TRP A 247 8.47 -43.53 -19.99
CA TRP A 247 9.58 -42.77 -19.43
C TRP A 247 10.84 -42.88 -20.28
N ASN A 248 11.07 -44.05 -20.88
CA ASN A 248 12.21 -44.29 -21.77
C ASN A 248 11.97 -43.87 -23.22
N GLN A 249 10.76 -43.40 -23.56
CA GLN A 249 10.41 -42.97 -24.91
C GLN A 249 11.13 -41.66 -25.28
N PRO A 250 11.86 -41.62 -26.41
CA PRO A 250 12.41 -40.37 -26.96
C PRO A 250 11.32 -39.39 -27.37
N LEU A 251 11.54 -38.09 -27.13
CA LEU A 251 10.68 -36.99 -27.60
C LEU A 251 10.68 -36.83 -29.14
N GLY A 252 11.53 -37.56 -29.83
CA GLY A 252 11.72 -37.56 -31.28
C GLY A 252 13.03 -38.24 -31.64
N GLU A 253 13.27 -38.43 -32.94
CA GLU A 253 14.51 -39.06 -33.42
C GLU A 253 15.75 -38.28 -32.94
N GLY A 254 16.65 -38.96 -32.22
CA GLY A 254 17.86 -38.38 -31.64
C GLY A 254 17.63 -37.42 -30.45
N LYS A 255 16.39 -37.25 -29.99
CA LYS A 255 16.05 -36.37 -28.86
C LYS A 255 16.09 -37.12 -27.53
N TRP A 256 16.08 -36.35 -26.45
CA TRP A 256 16.07 -36.88 -25.08
C TRP A 256 14.81 -37.71 -24.83
N SER A 257 14.90 -38.67 -23.92
CA SER A 257 13.73 -39.37 -23.37
C SER A 257 12.96 -38.52 -22.37
N VAL A 258 11.73 -38.91 -22.03
CA VAL A 258 10.98 -38.28 -20.93
C VAL A 258 11.78 -38.33 -19.62
N ARG A 259 12.42 -39.47 -19.32
CA ARG A 259 13.30 -39.67 -18.16
C ARG A 259 14.49 -38.71 -18.15
N ASP A 260 15.16 -38.56 -19.31
CA ASP A 260 16.27 -37.62 -19.47
C ASP A 260 15.79 -36.17 -19.17
N VAL A 261 14.59 -35.81 -19.64
CA VAL A 261 13.99 -34.49 -19.39
C VAL A 261 13.64 -34.29 -17.92
N VAL A 262 12.97 -35.23 -17.27
CA VAL A 262 12.63 -35.05 -15.85
C VAL A 262 13.88 -34.97 -14.99
N SER A 263 14.91 -35.78 -15.27
CA SER A 263 16.14 -35.76 -14.49
C SER A 263 16.97 -34.49 -14.66
N HIS A 264 16.96 -33.86 -15.83
CA HIS A 264 17.69 -32.60 -15.98
C HIS A 264 17.04 -31.44 -15.21
N ILE A 265 15.70 -31.32 -15.25
CA ILE A 265 14.98 -30.29 -14.49
C ILE A 265 15.21 -30.50 -12.99
N MET A 266 15.07 -31.73 -12.50
CA MET A 266 15.32 -32.05 -11.09
C MET A 266 16.74 -31.69 -10.64
N LYS A 267 17.76 -31.92 -11.49
CA LYS A 267 19.13 -31.54 -11.15
C LYS A 267 19.35 -30.03 -11.14
N TRP A 268 18.69 -29.29 -12.03
CA TRP A 268 18.70 -27.82 -11.96
C TRP A 268 17.97 -27.29 -10.73
N ASP A 269 16.83 -27.88 -10.37
CA ASP A 269 16.11 -27.53 -9.13
C ASP A 269 17.01 -27.75 -7.90
N GLN A 270 17.68 -28.91 -7.82
CA GLN A 270 18.65 -29.21 -6.76
C GLN A 270 19.76 -28.15 -6.71
N TYR A 271 20.38 -27.86 -7.85
CA TYR A 271 21.48 -26.90 -7.94
C TYR A 271 21.08 -25.49 -7.47
N PHE A 272 19.98 -24.95 -8.00
CA PHE A 272 19.51 -23.61 -7.63
C PHE A 272 18.95 -23.53 -6.20
N PHE A 273 18.46 -24.64 -5.66
CA PHE A 273 18.12 -24.70 -4.24
C PHE A 273 19.37 -24.54 -3.37
N GLU A 274 20.39 -25.37 -3.60
CA GLU A 274 21.60 -25.44 -2.79
C GLU A 274 22.45 -24.17 -2.89
N GLU A 275 22.59 -23.63 -4.11
CA GLU A 275 23.54 -22.56 -4.43
C GLU A 275 22.91 -21.15 -4.45
N ALA A 276 21.57 -21.04 -4.53
CA ALA A 276 20.86 -19.76 -4.56
C ALA A 276 19.74 -19.64 -3.51
N ILE A 277 18.60 -20.30 -3.73
CA ILE A 277 17.34 -19.96 -3.02
C ILE A 277 17.42 -20.19 -1.52
N ARG A 278 18.06 -21.29 -1.07
CA ARG A 278 18.30 -21.52 0.36
C ARG A 278 19.14 -20.39 0.96
N LYS A 279 20.18 -19.96 0.26
CA LYS A 279 21.11 -18.91 0.70
C LYS A 279 20.44 -17.54 0.77
N VAL A 280 19.59 -17.21 -0.20
CA VAL A 280 18.72 -16.02 -0.15
C VAL A 280 17.86 -16.02 1.12
N SER A 281 17.23 -17.15 1.43
CA SER A 281 16.35 -17.26 2.61
C SER A 281 17.08 -17.17 3.94
N GLU A 282 18.33 -17.69 4.00
CA GLU A 282 19.17 -17.69 5.20
C GLU A 282 20.03 -16.42 5.34
N GLY A 283 20.02 -15.55 4.33
CA GLY A 283 20.86 -14.34 4.30
C GLY A 283 22.35 -14.62 4.05
N GLU A 284 22.67 -15.75 3.42
CA GLU A 284 24.03 -16.12 3.01
C GLU A 284 24.40 -15.56 1.62
N GLU A 285 25.70 -15.48 1.34
CA GLU A 285 26.20 -15.18 -0.01
C GLU A 285 25.90 -16.34 -0.99
N LEU A 286 25.50 -15.99 -2.21
CA LEU A 286 25.21 -16.94 -3.27
C LEU A 286 26.48 -17.60 -3.78
N THR A 287 26.38 -18.88 -4.12
CA THR A 287 27.51 -19.67 -4.64
C THR A 287 27.27 -20.19 -6.06
N VAL A 288 26.19 -19.73 -6.70
CA VAL A 288 25.86 -20.01 -8.10
C VAL A 288 27.03 -19.65 -9.01
N LYS A 289 27.32 -20.56 -9.94
CA LYS A 289 28.34 -20.45 -10.97
C LYS A 289 27.76 -20.81 -12.32
N HIS A 290 28.31 -20.21 -13.36
CA HIS A 290 28.04 -20.55 -14.74
C HIS A 290 28.70 -21.90 -15.07
N LEU A 291 27.89 -22.95 -15.10
CA LEU A 291 28.33 -24.30 -15.46
C LEU A 291 28.32 -24.50 -16.97
N ASP A 292 29.15 -25.44 -17.46
CA ASP A 292 28.97 -25.95 -18.81
C ASP A 292 27.66 -26.75 -18.88
N TYR A 293 26.64 -26.14 -19.48
CA TYR A 293 25.29 -26.71 -19.59
C TYR A 293 25.29 -28.09 -20.27
N ASN A 294 26.18 -28.35 -21.23
CA ASN A 294 26.22 -29.63 -21.91
C ASN A 294 26.74 -30.73 -20.99
N VAL A 295 27.80 -30.44 -20.24
CA VAL A 295 28.38 -31.38 -19.26
C VAL A 295 27.39 -31.64 -18.14
N PHE A 296 26.79 -30.58 -17.59
CA PHE A 296 25.80 -30.70 -16.52
C PHE A 296 24.58 -31.52 -16.95
N ASN A 297 24.01 -31.20 -18.12
CA ASN A 297 22.84 -31.92 -18.63
C ASN A 297 23.17 -33.37 -18.98
N GLU A 298 24.37 -33.67 -19.50
CA GLU A 298 24.80 -35.04 -19.74
C GLU A 298 24.91 -35.85 -18.43
N GLN A 299 25.49 -35.26 -17.38
CA GLN A 299 25.56 -35.87 -16.06
C GLN A 299 24.15 -36.09 -15.46
N ALA A 300 23.25 -35.12 -15.63
CA ALA A 300 21.88 -35.23 -15.16
C ALA A 300 21.12 -36.37 -15.85
N LYS A 301 21.28 -36.55 -17.17
CA LYS A 301 20.71 -37.68 -17.90
C LYS A 301 21.27 -39.02 -17.43
N GLN A 302 22.58 -39.09 -17.23
CA GLN A 302 23.22 -40.30 -16.71
C GLN A 302 22.68 -40.65 -15.33
N TYR A 303 22.54 -39.67 -14.45
CA TYR A 303 21.92 -39.84 -13.14
C TYR A 303 20.49 -40.40 -13.26
N GLY A 304 19.65 -39.79 -14.09
CA GLY A 304 18.26 -40.23 -14.29
C GLY A 304 18.14 -41.68 -14.76
N ARG A 305 19.12 -42.20 -15.50
CA ARG A 305 19.17 -43.61 -15.94
C ARG A 305 19.60 -44.59 -14.85
N THR A 306 20.21 -44.10 -13.77
CA THR A 306 20.58 -44.92 -12.61
C THR A 306 19.48 -45.00 -11.55
N CYS A 307 18.50 -44.10 -11.59
CA CYS A 307 17.37 -44.08 -10.66
C CYS A 307 16.21 -44.95 -11.13
N SER A 308 15.46 -45.50 -10.18
CA SER A 308 14.10 -45.95 -10.48
C SER A 308 13.19 -44.75 -10.79
N ILE A 309 12.10 -45.00 -11.54
CA ILE A 309 11.13 -43.93 -11.87
C ILE A 309 10.53 -43.33 -10.61
N GLN A 310 10.21 -44.16 -9.62
CA GLN A 310 9.63 -43.70 -8.35
C GLN A 310 10.60 -42.80 -7.59
N GLU A 311 11.87 -43.17 -7.49
CA GLU A 311 12.89 -42.31 -6.85
C GLU A 311 13.08 -40.99 -7.59
N LEU A 312 13.08 -41.01 -8.93
CA LEU A 312 13.23 -39.81 -9.73
C LEU A 312 12.02 -38.87 -9.56
N VAL A 313 10.81 -39.41 -9.56
CA VAL A 313 9.56 -38.67 -9.33
C VAL A 313 9.54 -38.03 -7.95
N GLU A 314 9.85 -38.79 -6.90
CA GLU A 314 9.86 -38.27 -5.53
C GLU A 314 10.91 -37.17 -5.33
N GLN A 315 12.12 -37.35 -5.86
CA GLN A 315 13.16 -36.31 -5.82
C GLN A 315 12.74 -35.05 -6.56
N THR A 316 12.15 -35.20 -7.76
CA THR A 316 11.68 -34.07 -8.56
C THR A 316 10.62 -33.27 -7.80
N LYS A 317 9.61 -33.94 -7.24
CA LYS A 317 8.56 -33.30 -6.44
C LYS A 317 9.15 -32.63 -5.19
N THR A 318 10.08 -33.29 -4.51
CA THR A 318 10.69 -32.81 -3.27
C THR A 318 11.52 -31.54 -3.50
N TYR A 319 12.46 -31.53 -4.45
CA TYR A 319 13.27 -30.34 -4.70
C TYR A 319 12.41 -29.15 -5.17
N ARG A 320 11.44 -29.41 -6.06
CA ARG A 320 10.54 -28.34 -6.52
C ARG A 320 9.70 -27.77 -5.38
N GLN A 321 9.15 -28.61 -4.51
CA GLN A 321 8.38 -28.14 -3.36
C GLN A 321 9.26 -27.36 -2.39
N THR A 322 10.46 -27.84 -2.09
CA THR A 322 11.41 -27.13 -1.21
C THR A 322 11.77 -25.74 -1.75
N LEU A 323 12.01 -25.61 -3.06
CA LEU A 323 12.22 -24.31 -3.70
C LEU A 323 11.02 -23.38 -3.49
N ILE A 324 9.81 -23.87 -3.76
CA ILE A 324 8.57 -23.12 -3.59
C ILE A 324 8.41 -22.64 -2.14
N ASP A 325 8.60 -23.54 -1.17
CA ASP A 325 8.45 -23.23 0.26
C ASP A 325 9.42 -22.14 0.70
N HIS A 326 10.69 -22.21 0.25
CA HIS A 326 11.69 -21.21 0.57
C HIS A 326 11.36 -19.86 -0.08
N ILE A 327 11.01 -19.84 -1.37
CA ILE A 327 10.59 -18.61 -2.07
C ILE A 327 9.38 -17.97 -1.40
N GLN A 328 8.40 -18.77 -0.99
CA GLN A 328 7.19 -18.30 -0.31
C GLN A 328 7.51 -17.70 1.06
N SER A 329 8.51 -18.25 1.77
CA SER A 329 8.96 -17.76 3.08
C SER A 329 9.78 -16.46 3.04
N LEU A 330 10.29 -16.06 1.87
CA LEU A 330 11.06 -14.81 1.72
C LEU A 330 10.20 -13.60 2.09
N SER A 331 10.78 -12.68 2.88
CA SER A 331 10.23 -11.32 3.02
C SER A 331 10.26 -10.58 1.68
N ASP A 332 9.43 -9.54 1.55
CA ASP A 332 9.38 -8.72 0.33
C ASP A 332 10.77 -8.15 0.00
N GLU A 333 11.49 -7.65 1.03
CA GLU A 333 12.87 -7.17 0.88
C GLU A 333 13.81 -8.26 0.32
N GLN A 334 13.74 -9.50 0.83
CA GLN A 334 14.57 -10.60 0.31
C GLN A 334 14.16 -11.03 -1.10
N TYR A 335 12.87 -10.96 -1.43
CA TYR A 335 12.36 -11.36 -2.73
C TYR A 335 12.75 -10.36 -3.83
N ASP A 336 12.66 -9.06 -3.53
CA ASP A 336 12.89 -7.96 -4.47
C ASP A 336 14.37 -7.54 -4.57
N LYS A 337 15.20 -7.96 -3.61
CA LYS A 337 16.62 -7.64 -3.59
C LYS A 337 17.35 -8.28 -4.77
N GLU A 338 18.25 -7.50 -5.37
CA GLU A 338 19.26 -8.00 -6.29
C GLU A 338 20.46 -8.54 -5.51
N TYR A 339 20.85 -9.77 -5.84
CA TYR A 339 22.00 -10.46 -5.31
C TYR A 339 23.10 -10.54 -6.37
N THR A 340 24.30 -10.94 -5.96
CA THR A 340 25.42 -11.21 -6.86
C THR A 340 25.78 -12.68 -6.74
N ASP A 341 25.88 -13.38 -7.87
CA ASP A 341 26.34 -14.77 -7.92
C ASP A 341 27.86 -14.88 -7.73
N ALA A 342 28.41 -16.10 -7.68
CA ALA A 342 29.83 -16.32 -7.46
C ALA A 342 30.72 -15.91 -8.64
N ASP A 343 30.13 -15.66 -9.81
CA ASP A 343 30.82 -15.15 -11.00
C ASP A 343 30.69 -13.62 -11.15
N GLY A 344 29.96 -12.96 -10.25
CA GLY A 344 29.78 -11.50 -10.24
C GLY A 344 28.57 -11.00 -11.03
N HIS A 345 27.66 -11.88 -11.48
CA HIS A 345 26.47 -11.50 -12.21
C HIS A 345 25.27 -11.24 -11.29
N PRO A 346 24.32 -10.38 -11.69
CA PRO A 346 23.12 -10.13 -10.91
C PRO A 346 22.21 -11.36 -10.88
N PHE A 347 21.66 -11.65 -9.71
CA PHE A 347 20.66 -12.68 -9.48
C PHE A 347 19.44 -12.06 -8.80
N GLN A 348 18.25 -12.33 -9.34
CA GLN A 348 16.97 -11.90 -8.77
C GLN A 348 15.99 -13.07 -8.76
N THR A 349 15.29 -13.27 -7.64
CA THR A 349 14.38 -14.42 -7.44
C THR A 349 13.25 -14.42 -8.47
N ALA A 350 12.64 -13.26 -8.74
CA ALA A 350 11.55 -13.14 -9.71
C ALA A 350 12.00 -13.47 -11.15
N VAL A 351 13.21 -13.06 -11.54
CA VAL A 351 13.78 -13.36 -12.87
C VAL A 351 14.06 -14.85 -12.99
N PHE A 352 14.68 -15.45 -11.98
CA PHE A 352 14.89 -16.90 -11.90
C PHE A 352 13.58 -17.67 -12.09
N MET A 353 12.51 -17.30 -11.38
CA MET A 353 11.23 -17.99 -11.52
C MET A 353 10.67 -17.90 -12.94
N LYS A 354 10.69 -16.71 -13.55
CA LYS A 354 10.17 -16.49 -14.92
C LYS A 354 10.91 -17.35 -15.94
N ASP A 355 12.24 -17.40 -15.85
CA ASP A 355 13.08 -18.17 -16.77
C ASP A 355 12.79 -19.67 -16.64
N PHE A 356 12.71 -20.19 -15.41
CA PHE A 356 12.47 -21.61 -15.18
C PHE A 356 11.02 -22.04 -15.45
N ILE A 357 10.02 -21.17 -15.20
CA ILE A 357 8.63 -21.44 -15.62
C ILE A 357 8.57 -21.59 -17.15
N TRP A 358 9.20 -20.68 -17.90
CA TRP A 358 9.23 -20.78 -19.36
C TRP A 358 9.93 -22.07 -19.83
N HIS A 359 11.05 -22.40 -19.20
CA HIS A 359 11.82 -23.62 -19.48
C HIS A 359 11.01 -24.89 -19.23
N ASP A 360 10.32 -24.98 -18.09
CA ASP A 360 9.47 -26.12 -17.76
C ASP A 360 8.32 -26.25 -18.74
N GLN A 361 7.64 -25.15 -19.06
CA GLN A 361 6.56 -25.13 -20.05
C GLN A 361 7.03 -25.56 -21.44
N HIS A 362 8.27 -25.21 -21.83
CA HIS A 362 8.86 -25.67 -23.08
C HIS A 362 8.96 -27.20 -23.11
N HIS A 363 9.46 -27.82 -22.03
CA HIS A 363 9.58 -29.28 -21.94
C HIS A 363 8.25 -30.00 -21.76
N MET A 364 7.32 -29.45 -20.97
CA MET A 364 5.95 -29.95 -20.84
C MET A 364 5.29 -30.03 -22.23
N LYS A 365 5.41 -28.99 -23.06
CA LYS A 365 4.89 -28.99 -24.45
C LYS A 365 5.51 -30.05 -25.35
N GLN A 366 6.76 -30.46 -25.09
CA GLN A 366 7.40 -31.55 -25.84
C GLN A 366 6.89 -32.93 -25.40
N ILE A 367 6.60 -33.11 -24.11
CA ILE A 367 6.12 -34.39 -23.54
C ILE A 367 4.62 -34.57 -23.77
N GLN A 368 3.82 -33.49 -23.72
CA GLN A 368 2.36 -33.52 -23.80
C GLN A 368 1.79 -34.37 -24.97
N PRO A 369 2.33 -34.30 -26.20
CA PRO A 369 1.83 -35.11 -27.31
C PRO A 369 2.01 -36.61 -27.11
N LEU A 370 3.01 -37.04 -26.34
CA LEU A 370 3.23 -38.46 -26.04
C LEU A 370 2.17 -39.01 -25.08
N LEU A 371 1.65 -38.18 -24.16
CA LEU A 371 0.57 -38.56 -23.24
C LEU A 371 -0.77 -38.79 -23.97
N ASN A 372 -1.03 -38.01 -25.02
CA ASN A 372 -2.28 -38.08 -25.78
C ASN A 372 -2.32 -39.23 -26.80
N ASN A 373 -1.19 -39.88 -27.08
CA ASN A 373 -1.04 -40.92 -28.09
C ASN A 373 -1.00 -42.34 -27.49
N GLN A 374 -1.42 -42.51 -26.24
CA GLN A 374 -1.52 -43.80 -25.56
C GLN A 374 -2.87 -44.50 -25.77
#